data_AF-A0A8X6FLU6-F1
#
_entry.id   AF-A0A8X6FLU6-F1
#
_cell.length_a   1.000
_cell.length_b   1.000
_cell.length_c   1.000
_cell.angle_alpha   90.00
_cell.angle_beta   90.00
_cell.angle_gamma   90.00
#
_symmetry.space_group_name_H-M   'P 1'
#
loop_
_entity.id
_entity.type
_entity.pdbx_description
1 polymer ?
#
loop_
_entity_poly.entity_id
_entity_poly.type
_entity_poly.pdbx_seq_one_letter_code
_entity_poly.pdbx_strand_id
1 'polypeptide(L)'
;MTYTQHRDTQETLAVLDRLDLDTEKPSDEEIARKFCMEEDYNNGTLSCWQRMKPKIWSLFDEPYSSLWAKIIGVMSVFFICVSILSFCLKTHPNMRVPVIRNVTVLDTTTNTVAWTLDKVRTNPHDAFFFIECACNAWFTFEISIRFVACPRKLEFAKGAVNVIDFTATLSFYIDLALQRFAAHLENADILEFFSIIRIMRLFKLTRHSAGLKILIQTFKASAGELILLVFFLVLGIVIFASLVYYAERIQANPNNDFTSIPLGLWWALVTMTTVGYGDMAPKTYAGMFVGALCALAGVLTIALPVPVIVSNFAMFYSHTQARAKLPKKRRRVLPVEQPRGLRGRGLPVPGGGGDRRMNALKQNHPQEIATPKLAYHMTTLLATCCLIKLL
;
A
#
# COMPACT_ATOMS: atom_id res chain seq x y z
N MET A 1 -24.10 -18.65 14.10
CA MET A 1 -22.98 -18.64 13.14
C MET A 1 -23.25 -19.70 12.10
N THR A 2 -23.37 -19.32 10.84
CA THR A 2 -23.51 -20.22 9.69
C THR A 2 -22.14 -20.84 9.36
N TYR A 3 -22.11 -22.09 8.86
CA TYR A 3 -20.88 -22.84 8.54
C TYR A 3 -19.89 -22.06 7.65
N THR A 4 -20.42 -21.23 6.74
CA THR A 4 -19.63 -20.31 5.89
C THR A 4 -18.88 -19.26 6.70
N GLN A 5 -19.53 -18.62 7.68
CA GLN A 5 -18.88 -17.68 8.59
C GLN A 5 -17.76 -18.36 9.39
N HIS A 6 -17.95 -19.62 9.79
CA HIS A 6 -16.91 -20.38 10.49
C HIS A 6 -15.70 -20.70 9.59
N ARG A 7 -15.93 -21.03 8.32
CA ARG A 7 -14.85 -21.29 7.35
C ARG A 7 -14.06 -20.02 7.03
N ASP A 8 -14.76 -18.92 6.75
CA ASP A 8 -14.13 -17.65 6.40
C ASP A 8 -13.37 -17.08 7.61
N THR A 9 -13.91 -17.22 8.81
CA THR A 9 -13.16 -16.89 10.04
C THR A 9 -11.94 -17.80 10.22
N GLN A 10 -12.01 -19.09 9.89
CA GLN A 10 -10.86 -19.99 9.99
C GLN A 10 -9.77 -19.69 8.95
N GLU A 11 -10.13 -19.32 7.73
CA GLU A 11 -9.20 -18.90 6.66
C GLU A 11 -8.53 -17.56 7.00
N THR A 12 -9.31 -16.58 7.47
CA THR A 12 -8.76 -15.31 7.95
C THR A 12 -7.87 -15.50 9.18
N LEU A 13 -8.23 -16.39 10.11
CA LEU A 13 -7.41 -16.78 11.25
C LEU A 13 -6.12 -17.47 10.82
N ALA A 14 -6.13 -18.34 9.81
CA ALA A 14 -4.91 -19.00 9.31
C ALA A 14 -3.97 -18.03 8.59
N VAL A 15 -4.53 -17.05 7.86
CA VAL A 15 -3.75 -15.95 7.29
C VAL A 15 -3.16 -15.07 8.40
N LEU A 16 -3.92 -14.77 9.45
CA LEU A 16 -3.48 -14.01 10.62
C LEU A 16 -2.45 -14.75 11.49
N ASP A 17 -2.56 -16.07 11.66
CA ASP A 17 -1.56 -16.90 12.36
C ASP A 17 -0.24 -16.96 11.58
N ARG A 18 -0.31 -17.00 10.25
CA ARG A 18 0.89 -16.84 9.40
C ARG A 18 1.49 -15.44 9.45
N LEU A 19 0.70 -14.43 9.85
CA LEU A 19 1.15 -13.05 10.04
C LEU A 19 1.68 -12.78 11.45
N ASP A 20 1.42 -13.66 12.42
CA ASP A 20 1.92 -13.60 13.81
C ASP A 20 3.35 -14.17 13.91
N LEU A 21 4.30 -13.56 13.19
CA LEU A 21 5.67 -13.47 13.67
C LEU A 21 5.85 -12.05 14.23
N ASP A 22 6.53 -11.93 15.37
CA ASP A 22 7.06 -10.68 15.94
C ASP A 22 6.18 -9.96 17.00
N THR A 23 5.93 -10.60 18.15
CA THR A 23 5.72 -9.79 19.38
C THR A 23 6.12 -10.45 20.70
N GLU A 24 6.33 -11.76 20.78
CA GLU A 24 7.08 -12.32 21.92
C GLU A 24 8.56 -12.08 21.64
N LYS A 25 9.32 -11.56 22.63
CA LYS A 25 10.78 -11.56 22.53
C LYS A 25 11.14 -13.03 22.35
N PRO A 26 11.67 -13.44 21.17
CA PRO A 26 11.95 -14.84 20.93
C PRO A 26 12.89 -15.31 22.04
N SER A 27 12.62 -16.49 22.60
CA SER A 27 13.53 -17.08 23.58
C SER A 27 14.92 -17.21 22.94
N ASP A 28 16.00 -17.21 23.74
CA ASP A 28 17.36 -17.32 23.18
C ASP A 28 17.52 -18.58 22.30
N GLU A 29 16.75 -19.62 22.59
CA GLU A 29 16.62 -20.85 21.80
C GLU A 29 15.85 -20.65 20.48
N GLU A 30 14.74 -19.89 20.48
CA GLU A 30 14.01 -19.51 19.26
C GLU A 30 14.83 -18.58 18.36
N ILE A 31 15.64 -17.68 18.95
CA ILE A 31 16.61 -16.86 18.23
C ILE A 31 17.65 -17.76 17.58
N ALA A 32 18.25 -18.68 18.34
CA ALA A 32 19.22 -19.63 17.81
C ALA A 32 18.64 -20.46 16.66
N ARG A 33 17.39 -20.93 16.78
CA ARG A 33 16.67 -21.65 15.72
C ARG A 33 16.41 -20.78 14.48
N LYS A 34 15.95 -19.52 14.65
CA LYS A 34 15.71 -18.57 13.54
C LYS A 34 16.99 -18.26 12.75
N PHE A 35 18.14 -18.25 13.42
CA PHE A 35 19.45 -18.02 12.81
C PHE A 35 20.19 -19.30 12.35
N CYS A 36 19.58 -20.48 12.50
CA CYS A 36 20.20 -21.79 12.25
C CYS A 36 21.50 -22.00 13.05
N MET A 37 21.55 -21.52 14.29
CA MET A 37 22.67 -21.63 15.24
C MET A 37 22.32 -22.52 16.44
N GLU A 38 21.36 -23.43 16.28
CA GLU A 38 20.80 -24.26 17.37
C GLU A 38 21.85 -25.21 17.96
N GLU A 39 22.71 -25.80 17.11
CA GLU A 39 23.80 -26.68 17.54
C GLU A 39 24.92 -25.91 18.27
N ASP A 40 25.35 -24.76 17.74
CA ASP A 40 26.37 -23.91 18.37
C ASP A 40 25.90 -23.32 19.71
N TYR A 41 24.60 -23.02 19.83
CA TYR A 41 23.98 -22.57 21.07
C TYR A 41 23.97 -23.70 22.12
N ASN A 42 23.53 -24.90 21.74
CA ASN A 42 23.51 -26.06 22.63
C ASN A 42 24.91 -26.51 23.06
N ASN A 43 25.92 -26.33 22.20
CA ASN A 43 27.32 -26.66 22.48
C ASN A 43 28.06 -25.54 23.26
N GLY A 44 27.44 -24.37 23.46
CA GLY A 44 28.05 -23.23 24.15
C GLY A 44 29.21 -22.54 23.41
N THR A 45 29.46 -22.90 22.14
CA THR A 45 30.61 -22.45 21.33
C THR A 45 30.36 -21.18 20.52
N LEU A 46 29.29 -20.44 20.82
CA LEU A 46 28.91 -19.25 20.05
C LEU A 46 30.01 -18.19 20.00
N SER A 47 30.39 -17.83 18.77
CA SER A 47 31.30 -16.72 18.50
C SER A 47 30.69 -15.37 18.92
N CYS A 48 31.55 -14.40 19.23
CA CYS A 48 31.13 -13.03 19.55
C CYS A 48 30.22 -12.44 18.45
N TRP A 49 30.54 -12.69 17.17
CA TRP A 49 29.73 -12.27 16.04
C TRP A 49 28.35 -12.92 16.01
N GLN A 50 28.26 -14.22 16.31
CA GLN A 50 26.99 -14.95 16.38
C GLN A 50 26.09 -14.43 17.52
N ARG A 51 26.67 -13.95 18.62
CA ARG A 51 25.92 -13.29 19.72
C ARG A 51 25.50 -11.85 19.39
N MET A 52 26.29 -11.13 18.59
CA MET A 52 25.98 -9.75 18.20
C MET A 52 24.96 -9.67 17.06
N LYS A 53 24.99 -10.62 16.11
CA LYS A 53 24.14 -10.62 14.91
C LYS A 53 22.63 -10.50 15.21
N PRO A 54 22.02 -11.25 16.16
CA PRO A 54 20.60 -11.10 16.50
C PRO A 54 20.27 -9.76 17.15
N LYS A 55 21.20 -9.21 17.92
CA LYS A 55 21.05 -7.89 18.57
C LYS A 55 21.09 -6.75 17.55
N ILE A 56 21.95 -6.85 16.54
CA ILE A 56 22.00 -5.90 15.42
C ILE A 56 20.73 -6.01 14.58
N TRP A 57 20.26 -7.23 14.33
CA TRP A 57 19.01 -7.46 13.62
C TRP A 57 17.81 -6.82 14.33
N SER A 58 17.64 -7.05 15.64
CA SER A 58 16.53 -6.46 16.41
C SER A 58 16.63 -4.95 16.56
N LEU A 59 17.85 -4.39 16.53
CA LEU A 59 18.07 -2.94 16.55
C LEU A 59 17.56 -2.25 15.28
N PHE A 60 17.70 -2.88 14.11
CA PHE A 60 17.38 -2.28 12.81
C PHE A 60 16.01 -2.67 12.23
N ASP A 61 15.44 -3.80 12.66
CA ASP A 61 14.16 -4.30 12.15
C ASP A 61 12.98 -3.96 13.07
N GLU A 62 13.20 -3.91 14.39
CA GLU A 62 12.20 -3.56 15.38
C GLU A 62 12.46 -2.17 16.00
N PRO A 63 11.81 -1.09 15.52
CA PRO A 63 12.08 0.28 15.99
C PRO A 63 11.72 0.51 17.48
N TYR A 64 10.96 -0.39 18.09
CA TYR A 64 10.54 -0.30 19.50
C TYR A 64 11.34 -1.21 20.44
N SER A 65 12.35 -1.94 19.94
CA SER A 65 13.10 -2.93 20.75
C SER A 65 13.98 -2.29 21.83
N SER A 66 14.55 -1.11 21.55
CA SER A 66 15.45 -0.37 22.44
C SER A 66 15.40 1.14 22.19
N LEU A 67 15.97 1.94 23.11
CA LEU A 67 16.13 3.39 22.90
C LEU A 67 16.95 3.68 21.64
N TRP A 68 18.03 2.93 21.42
CA TRP A 68 18.87 3.05 20.23
C TRP A 68 18.13 2.69 18.94
N ALA A 69 17.24 1.69 18.99
CA ALA A 69 16.37 1.35 17.85
C ALA A 69 15.42 2.51 17.50
N LYS A 70 14.88 3.20 18.52
CA LYS A 70 14.06 4.39 18.32
C LYS A 70 14.84 5.53 17.67
N ILE A 71 16.06 5.80 18.16
CA ILE A 71 16.94 6.84 17.61
C ILE A 71 17.24 6.54 16.13
N ILE A 72 17.65 5.31 15.81
CA ILE A 72 17.92 4.89 14.43
C ILE A 72 16.65 5.02 13.56
N GLY A 73 15.49 4.60 14.08
CA GLY A 73 14.21 4.76 13.39
C GLY A 73 13.87 6.22 13.08
N VAL A 74 14.05 7.13 14.04
CA VAL A 74 13.84 8.58 13.85
C VAL A 74 14.83 9.15 12.83
N MET A 75 16.10 8.76 12.91
CA MET A 75 17.13 9.17 11.95
C MET A 75 16.79 8.72 10.52
N SER A 76 16.31 7.50 10.34
CA SER A 76 15.91 7.00 9.02
C SER A 76 14.71 7.74 8.46
N VAL A 77 13.70 8.04 9.27
CA VAL A 77 12.56 8.87 8.86
C VAL A 77 13.03 10.28 8.46
N PHE A 78 13.95 10.88 9.23
CA PHE A 78 14.53 12.18 8.93
C PHE A 78 15.22 12.20 7.55
N PHE A 79 16.10 11.23 7.27
CA PHE A 79 16.78 11.15 5.96
C PHE A 79 15.79 10.91 4.81
N ILE A 80 14.70 10.17 5.04
CA ILE A 80 13.63 10.01 4.05
C ILE A 80 12.96 11.35 3.77
N CYS A 81 12.55 12.09 4.80
CA CYS A 81 11.94 13.42 4.66
C CYS A 81 12.86 14.41 3.92
N VAL A 82 14.13 14.47 4.30
CA VAL A 82 15.13 15.32 3.62
C VAL A 82 15.27 14.93 2.15
N SER A 83 15.30 13.62 1.84
CA SER A 83 15.41 13.15 0.46
C SER A 83 14.19 13.51 -0.41
N ILE A 84 12.99 13.51 0.17
CA ILE A 84 11.74 13.88 -0.52
C ILE A 84 11.70 15.40 -0.72
N LEU A 85 12.02 16.17 0.33
CA LEU A 85 12.07 17.62 0.24
C LEU A 85 13.10 18.07 -0.81
N SER A 86 14.28 17.47 -0.83
CA SER A 86 15.30 17.70 -1.86
C SER A 86 14.75 17.42 -3.27
N PHE A 87 14.01 16.32 -3.46
CA PHE A 87 13.40 15.98 -4.74
C PHE A 87 12.34 17.02 -5.18
N CYS A 88 11.50 17.50 -4.26
CA CYS A 88 10.51 18.55 -4.54
C CYS A 88 11.16 19.91 -4.82
N LEU A 89 12.21 20.28 -4.10
CA LEU A 89 12.91 21.56 -4.30
C LEU A 89 13.71 21.57 -5.62
N LYS A 90 14.19 20.42 -6.08
CA LYS A 90 14.88 20.25 -7.37
C LYS A 90 14.02 20.61 -8.58
N THR A 91 12.70 20.43 -8.49
CA THR A 91 11.74 20.78 -9.55
C THR A 91 11.27 22.23 -9.46
N HIS A 92 11.56 22.95 -8.37
CA HIS A 92 11.10 24.31 -8.19
C HIS A 92 11.83 25.30 -9.13
N PRO A 93 11.11 26.15 -9.89
CA PRO A 93 11.72 27.02 -10.90
C PRO A 93 12.75 28.00 -10.32
N ASN A 94 12.53 28.51 -9.09
CA ASN A 94 13.48 29.44 -8.46
C ASN A 94 14.78 28.77 -7.99
N MET A 95 14.84 27.44 -7.92
CA MET A 95 16.03 26.71 -7.45
C MET A 95 16.78 26.01 -8.60
N ARG A 96 16.38 26.28 -9.85
CA ARG A 96 17.05 25.78 -11.03
C ARG A 96 17.92 26.88 -11.65
N VAL A 97 19.18 26.53 -11.89
CA VAL A 97 20.17 27.44 -12.48
C VAL A 97 20.07 27.32 -14.01
N PRO A 98 19.89 28.44 -14.74
CA PRO A 98 19.87 28.41 -16.20
C PRO A 98 21.25 28.08 -16.75
N VAL A 99 21.35 27.07 -17.62
CA VAL A 99 22.57 26.77 -18.36
C VAL A 99 22.53 27.59 -19.64
N ILE A 100 23.46 28.52 -19.73
CA ILE A 100 23.60 29.42 -20.86
C ILE A 100 24.62 28.82 -21.83
N ARG A 101 24.22 28.60 -23.09
CA ARG A 101 25.13 28.12 -24.14
C ARG A 101 25.26 29.20 -25.22
N ASN A 102 26.49 29.47 -25.62
CA ASN A 102 26.77 30.34 -26.74
C ASN A 102 26.50 29.55 -28.03
N VAL A 103 25.48 29.96 -28.77
CA VAL A 103 25.16 29.39 -30.08
C VAL A 103 25.54 30.41 -31.14
N THR A 104 26.34 29.98 -32.12
CA THR A 104 26.60 30.78 -33.33
C THR A 104 25.42 30.59 -34.28
N VAL A 105 24.69 31.67 -34.53
CA VAL A 105 23.63 31.67 -35.55
C VAL A 105 24.20 32.41 -36.76
N LEU A 106 24.17 31.75 -37.92
CA LEU A 106 24.49 32.38 -39.20
C LEU A 106 23.31 33.27 -39.58
N ASP A 107 23.54 34.57 -39.61
CA ASP A 107 22.56 35.52 -40.11
C ASP A 107 22.57 35.48 -41.64
N THR A 108 21.60 34.75 -42.20
CA THR A 108 21.44 34.52 -43.65
C THR A 108 21.33 35.82 -44.45
N THR A 109 20.95 36.93 -43.80
CA THR A 109 20.78 38.25 -44.42
C THR A 109 22.08 39.05 -44.57
N THR A 110 23.04 38.86 -43.67
CA THR A 110 24.32 39.61 -43.67
C THR A 110 25.54 38.72 -43.86
N ASN A 111 25.35 37.40 -43.94
CA ASN A 111 26.40 36.37 -43.98
C ASN A 111 27.43 36.52 -42.85
N THR A 112 26.99 37.08 -41.72
CA THR A 112 27.82 37.27 -40.53
C THR A 112 27.46 36.24 -39.46
N VAL A 113 28.47 35.79 -38.72
CA VAL A 113 28.28 34.84 -37.61
C VAL A 113 28.00 35.65 -36.35
N ALA A 114 26.73 35.71 -35.94
CA ALA A 114 26.33 36.39 -34.72
C ALA A 114 26.31 35.39 -33.55
N TRP A 115 26.86 35.79 -32.40
CA TRP A 115 26.76 35.01 -31.17
C TRP A 115 25.45 35.36 -30.48
N THR A 116 24.56 34.39 -30.31
CA THR A 116 23.31 34.56 -29.56
C THR A 116 23.36 33.73 -28.27
N LEU A 117 22.88 34.33 -27.19
CA LEU A 117 22.77 33.70 -25.89
C LEU A 117 21.47 32.89 -25.83
N ASP A 118 21.54 31.56 -25.97
CA ASP A 118 20.35 30.72 -25.96
C ASP A 118 20.15 30.03 -24.59
N LYS A 119 18.93 30.15 -24.04
CA LYS A 119 18.55 29.52 -22.77
C LYS A 119 17.91 28.16 -23.09
N VAL A 120 18.75 27.14 -23.24
CA VAL A 120 18.31 25.82 -23.70
C VAL A 120 17.76 24.95 -22.56
N ARG A 121 18.39 24.96 -21.38
CA ARG A 121 18.00 24.11 -20.22
C ARG A 121 18.25 24.79 -18.88
N THR A 122 17.57 24.29 -17.84
CA THR A 122 17.82 24.67 -16.44
C THR A 122 18.27 23.45 -15.66
N ASN A 123 19.44 23.51 -15.04
CA ASN A 123 19.97 22.43 -14.22
C ASN A 123 19.68 22.68 -12.74
N PRO A 124 19.48 21.62 -11.94
CA PRO A 124 19.38 21.75 -10.49
C PRO A 124 20.72 22.18 -9.88
N HIS A 125 20.67 22.90 -8.76
CA HIS A 125 21.88 23.30 -8.03
C HIS A 125 22.66 22.08 -7.49
N ASP A 126 23.99 22.11 -7.59
CA ASP A 126 24.88 21.03 -7.15
C ASP A 126 24.72 20.63 -5.67
N ALA A 127 24.23 21.52 -4.80
CA ALA A 127 23.96 21.22 -3.39
C ALA A 127 22.98 20.04 -3.23
N PHE A 128 21.99 19.93 -4.12
CA PHE A 128 21.03 18.83 -4.10
C PHE A 128 21.69 17.48 -4.41
N PHE A 129 22.74 17.45 -5.22
CA PHE A 129 23.49 16.23 -5.49
C PHE A 129 24.18 15.71 -4.22
N PHE A 130 24.81 16.60 -3.44
CA PHE A 130 25.45 16.21 -2.17
C PHE A 130 24.44 15.73 -1.13
N ILE A 131 23.28 16.39 -1.02
CA ILE A 131 22.19 15.98 -0.12
C ILE A 131 21.66 14.60 -0.54
N GLU A 132 21.38 14.39 -1.84
CA GLU A 132 20.95 13.09 -2.36
C GLU A 132 21.99 11.99 -2.09
N CYS A 133 23.28 12.29 -2.26
CA CYS A 133 24.37 11.35 -1.99
C CYS A 133 24.43 10.96 -0.50
N ALA A 134 24.34 11.94 0.41
CA ALA A 134 24.34 11.70 1.85
C ALA A 134 23.14 10.85 2.30
N CYS A 135 21.92 11.18 1.82
CA CYS A 135 20.72 10.40 2.11
C CYS A 135 20.83 8.95 1.59
N ASN A 136 21.34 8.75 0.37
CA ASN A 136 21.48 7.41 -0.19
C ASN A 136 22.61 6.61 0.44
N ALA A 137 23.68 7.25 0.92
CA ALA A 137 24.70 6.59 1.73
C ALA A 137 24.08 6.01 3.01
N TRP A 138 23.21 6.77 3.69
CA TRP A 138 22.47 6.27 4.85
C TRP A 138 21.55 5.08 4.49
N PHE A 139 20.79 5.17 3.39
CA PHE A 139 19.92 4.07 2.96
C PHE A 139 20.68 2.81 2.58
N THR A 140 21.84 2.98 1.93
CA THR A 140 22.73 1.87 1.59
C THR A 140 23.31 1.24 2.85
N PHE A 141 23.74 2.05 3.82
CA PHE A 141 24.20 1.55 5.11
C PHE A 141 23.12 0.72 5.83
N GLU A 142 21.90 1.25 5.90
CA GLU A 142 20.75 0.56 6.51
C GLU A 142 20.44 -0.79 5.85
N ILE A 143 20.45 -0.86 4.52
CA ILE A 143 20.12 -2.10 3.82
C ILE A 143 21.27 -3.11 3.91
N SER A 144 22.52 -2.64 3.86
CA SER A 144 23.70 -3.48 4.02
C SER A 144 23.75 -4.11 5.42
N ILE A 145 23.52 -3.33 6.48
CA ILE A 145 23.59 -3.88 7.84
C ILE A 145 22.46 -4.87 8.10
N ARG A 146 21.24 -4.60 7.59
CA ARG A 146 20.12 -5.55 7.64
C ARG A 146 20.42 -6.80 6.82
N PHE A 147 20.94 -6.66 5.62
CA PHE A 147 21.30 -7.79 4.76
C PHE A 147 22.36 -8.67 5.42
N VAL A 148 23.40 -8.10 6.06
CA VAL A 148 24.42 -8.87 6.80
C VAL A 148 23.83 -9.54 8.04
N ALA A 149 23.04 -8.79 8.82
CA ALA A 149 22.47 -9.27 10.06
C ALA A 149 21.34 -10.29 9.88
N CYS A 150 20.74 -10.44 8.69
CA CYS A 150 19.59 -11.32 8.51
C CYS A 150 19.92 -12.83 8.65
N PRO A 151 18.95 -13.65 9.11
CA PRO A 151 19.10 -15.10 9.22
C PRO A 151 19.15 -15.78 7.85
N ARG A 152 18.18 -15.50 6.99
CA ARG A 152 18.05 -16.07 5.62
C ARG A 152 18.03 -14.98 4.56
N LYS A 153 19.06 -14.94 3.72
CA LYS A 153 19.31 -13.87 2.73
C LYS A 153 18.23 -13.83 1.64
N LEU A 154 17.86 -14.98 1.09
CA LEU A 154 16.90 -15.09 -0.02
C LEU A 154 15.46 -14.79 0.43
N GLU A 155 15.08 -15.25 1.61
CA GLU A 155 13.77 -14.98 2.21
C GLU A 155 13.63 -13.49 2.58
N PHE A 156 14.70 -12.90 3.13
CA PHE A 156 14.79 -11.46 3.35
C PHE A 156 14.61 -10.66 2.05
N ALA A 157 15.32 -11.04 0.99
CA ALA A 157 15.26 -10.35 -0.30
C ALA A 157 13.88 -10.42 -0.97
N LYS A 158 13.12 -11.49 -0.75
CA LYS A 158 11.76 -11.67 -1.30
C LYS A 158 10.65 -10.98 -0.49
N GLY A 159 10.95 -10.47 0.71
CA GLY A 159 9.95 -9.77 1.53
C GLY A 159 9.49 -8.45 0.89
N ALA A 160 8.18 -8.22 0.80
CA ALA A 160 7.62 -7.06 0.08
C ALA A 160 8.18 -5.70 0.53
N VAL A 161 8.35 -5.49 1.84
CA VAL A 161 8.93 -4.26 2.41
C VAL A 161 10.42 -4.12 2.07
N ASN A 162 11.15 -5.24 2.00
CA ASN A 162 12.57 -5.23 1.66
C ASN A 162 12.78 -5.02 0.16
N VAL A 163 11.93 -5.58 -0.70
CA VAL A 163 11.93 -5.31 -2.15
C VAL A 163 11.75 -3.81 -2.41
N ILE A 164 10.83 -3.16 -1.70
CA ILE A 164 10.64 -1.70 -1.78
C ILE A 164 11.94 -0.96 -1.38
N ASP A 165 12.59 -1.37 -0.29
CA ASP A 165 13.84 -0.77 0.20
C ASP A 165 15.00 -0.94 -0.80
N PHE A 166 15.14 -2.13 -1.40
CA PHE A 166 16.10 -2.40 -2.47
C PHE A 166 15.82 -1.55 -3.71
N THR A 167 14.57 -1.51 -4.16
CA THR A 167 14.17 -0.74 -5.36
C THR A 167 14.38 0.76 -5.15
N ALA A 168 14.05 1.28 -3.98
CA ALA A 168 14.29 2.67 -3.61
C ALA A 168 15.78 3.02 -3.61
N THR A 169 16.62 2.19 -3.01
CA THR A 169 18.08 2.41 -2.95
C THR A 169 18.70 2.29 -4.35
N LEU A 170 18.30 1.28 -5.12
CA LEU A 170 18.79 1.03 -6.48
C LEU A 170 18.43 2.17 -7.45
N SER A 171 17.28 2.83 -7.26
CA SER A 171 16.84 3.96 -8.10
C SER A 171 17.91 5.06 -8.25
N PHE A 172 18.64 5.36 -7.19
CA PHE A 172 19.69 6.39 -7.20
C PHE A 172 20.93 5.93 -7.97
N TYR A 173 21.35 4.67 -7.77
CA TYR A 173 22.51 4.12 -8.47
C TYR A 173 22.24 4.01 -9.97
N ILE A 174 21.01 3.66 -10.36
CA ILE A 174 20.59 3.67 -11.77
C ILE A 174 20.72 5.08 -12.34
N ASP A 175 20.20 6.10 -11.65
CA ASP A 175 20.28 7.50 -12.11
C ASP A 175 21.74 8.01 -12.21
N LEU A 176 22.58 7.69 -11.22
CA LEU A 176 24.00 8.07 -11.23
C LEU A 176 24.76 7.36 -12.36
N ALA A 177 24.50 6.07 -12.57
CA ALA A 177 25.08 5.31 -13.67
C ALA A 177 24.63 5.89 -15.02
N LEU A 178 23.33 6.14 -15.17
CA LEU A 178 22.75 6.74 -16.37
C LEU A 178 23.37 8.09 -16.69
N GLN A 179 23.56 8.99 -15.71
CA GLN A 179 24.23 10.27 -15.93
C GLN A 179 25.70 10.13 -16.36
N ARG A 180 26.42 9.15 -15.80
CA ARG A 180 27.81 8.87 -16.17
C ARG A 180 27.95 8.27 -17.56
N PHE A 181 27.09 7.32 -17.93
CA PHE A 181 27.10 6.68 -19.25
C PHE A 181 26.51 7.58 -20.34
N ALA A 182 25.48 8.35 -20.03
CA ALA A 182 24.82 9.22 -20.99
C ALA A 182 25.48 10.59 -21.18
N ALA A 183 26.57 10.89 -20.45
CA ALA A 183 27.49 11.95 -20.87
C ALA A 183 28.03 11.74 -22.31
N HIS A 184 27.84 10.54 -22.88
CA HIS A 184 28.14 10.20 -24.28
C HIS A 184 26.92 10.13 -25.22
N LEU A 185 25.68 10.22 -24.73
CA LEU A 185 24.46 10.05 -25.53
C LEU A 185 23.62 11.33 -25.55
N GLU A 186 23.16 11.75 -26.73
CA GLU A 186 22.35 12.97 -26.93
C GLU A 186 20.93 12.90 -26.31
N ASN A 187 20.52 11.74 -25.77
CA ASN A 187 19.17 11.49 -25.24
C ASN A 187 19.01 11.88 -23.76
N ALA A 188 19.26 13.14 -23.41
CA ALA A 188 19.13 13.62 -22.04
C ALA A 188 17.68 13.57 -21.49
N ASP A 189 16.66 13.69 -22.36
CA ASP A 189 15.26 13.78 -21.94
C ASP A 189 14.69 12.46 -21.39
N ILE A 190 15.13 11.33 -21.96
CA ILE A 190 14.72 10.00 -21.50
C ILE A 190 15.27 9.74 -20.09
N LEU A 191 16.44 10.30 -19.75
CA LEU A 191 17.08 10.14 -18.45
C LEU A 191 16.38 10.98 -17.37
N GLU A 192 15.89 12.16 -17.73
CA GLU A 192 15.06 12.98 -16.83
C GLU A 192 13.77 12.24 -16.44
N PHE A 193 13.18 11.48 -17.37
CA PHE A 193 12.01 10.64 -17.07
C PHE A 193 12.33 9.49 -16.11
N PHE A 194 13.48 8.82 -16.27
CA PHE A 194 13.92 7.77 -15.33
C PHE A 194 14.18 8.29 -13.91
N SER A 195 14.46 9.58 -13.77
CA SER A 195 14.61 10.24 -12.47
C SER A 195 13.31 10.24 -11.64
N ILE A 196 12.13 9.97 -12.22
CA ILE A 196 10.87 9.75 -11.48
C ILE A 196 10.96 8.52 -10.58
N ILE A 197 11.75 7.50 -10.95
CA ILE A 197 11.89 6.27 -10.14
C ILE A 197 12.42 6.59 -8.72
N ARG A 198 13.10 7.73 -8.54
CA ARG A 198 13.52 8.19 -7.21
C ARG A 198 12.35 8.39 -6.25
N ILE A 199 11.14 8.68 -6.73
CA ILE A 199 9.92 8.80 -5.91
C ILE A 199 9.64 7.50 -5.15
N MET A 200 10.13 6.35 -5.64
CA MET A 200 9.97 5.07 -4.98
C MET A 200 10.57 5.06 -3.56
N ARG A 201 11.54 5.95 -3.26
CA ARG A 201 12.07 6.11 -1.89
C ARG A 201 11.03 6.61 -0.88
N LEU A 202 9.95 7.25 -1.32
CA LEU A 202 8.81 7.60 -0.47
C LEU A 202 8.20 6.36 0.18
N PHE A 203 8.13 5.26 -0.56
CA PHE A 203 7.61 3.99 -0.04
C PHE A 203 8.53 3.38 1.03
N LYS A 204 9.75 3.87 1.25
CA LYS A 204 10.58 3.44 2.40
C LYS A 204 9.93 3.82 3.75
N LEU A 205 9.06 4.85 3.78
CA LEU A 205 8.23 5.17 4.96
C LEU A 205 7.29 4.03 5.37
N THR A 206 6.96 3.12 4.45
CA THR A 206 6.16 1.91 4.75
C THR A 206 6.80 1.06 5.86
N ARG A 207 8.13 1.05 5.98
CA ARG A 207 8.83 0.30 7.04
C ARG A 207 8.52 0.86 8.43
N HIS A 208 8.38 2.18 8.54
CA HIS A 208 8.21 2.89 9.82
C HIS A 208 6.74 3.08 10.19
N SER A 209 5.82 3.03 9.22
CA SER A 209 4.38 3.10 9.45
C SER A 209 3.76 1.70 9.55
N ALA A 210 3.43 1.27 10.77
CA ALA A 210 2.65 0.06 10.98
C ALA A 210 1.30 0.12 10.26
N GLY A 211 0.68 1.31 10.20
CA GLY A 211 -0.57 1.52 9.46
C GLY A 211 -0.45 1.23 7.97
N LEU A 212 0.67 1.60 7.34
CA LEU A 212 0.88 1.36 5.91
C LEU A 212 1.19 -0.12 5.61
N LYS A 213 1.87 -0.83 6.52
CA LYS A 213 2.04 -2.30 6.42
C LYS A 213 0.71 -3.02 6.51
N ILE A 214 -0.13 -2.63 7.47
CA ILE A 214 -1.49 -3.17 7.61
C ILE A 214 -2.29 -2.87 6.34
N LEU A 215 -2.25 -1.63 5.84
CA LEU A 215 -2.94 -1.23 4.62
C LEU A 215 -2.54 -2.10 3.42
N ILE A 216 -1.24 -2.30 3.18
CA ILE A 216 -0.73 -3.17 2.10
C ILE A 216 -1.26 -4.61 2.27
N GLN A 217 -1.23 -5.13 3.50
CA GLN A 217 -1.72 -6.48 3.77
C GLN A 217 -3.22 -6.60 3.57
N THR A 218 -4.00 -5.59 3.96
CA THR A 218 -5.44 -5.56 3.73
C THR A 218 -5.77 -5.42 2.25
N PHE A 219 -5.05 -4.59 1.49
CA PHE A 219 -5.15 -4.55 0.03
C PHE A 219 -4.85 -5.89 -0.62
N LYS A 220 -3.82 -6.60 -0.15
CA LYS A 220 -3.48 -7.92 -0.66
C LYS A 220 -4.59 -8.94 -0.37
N ALA A 221 -5.22 -8.88 0.81
CA ALA A 221 -6.35 -9.73 1.17
C ALA A 221 -7.60 -9.43 0.32
N SER A 222 -7.87 -8.15 0.04
CA SER A 222 -9.02 -7.69 -0.76
C SER A 222 -8.70 -7.53 -2.26
N ALA A 223 -7.56 -8.02 -2.73
CA ALA A 223 -7.09 -7.79 -4.09
C ALA A 223 -8.07 -8.34 -5.15
N GLY A 224 -8.66 -9.51 -4.90
CA GLY A 224 -9.63 -10.12 -5.82
C GLY A 224 -10.86 -9.24 -6.05
N GLU A 225 -11.40 -8.64 -4.99
CA GLU A 225 -12.57 -7.75 -5.06
C GLU A 225 -12.23 -6.41 -5.73
N LEU A 226 -11.05 -5.87 -5.42
CA LEU A 226 -10.58 -4.63 -6.04
C LEU A 226 -10.32 -4.81 -7.55
N ILE A 227 -9.72 -5.93 -7.95
CA ILE A 227 -9.51 -6.28 -9.36
C ILE A 227 -10.85 -6.38 -10.10
N LEU A 228 -11.88 -6.97 -9.47
CA LEU A 228 -13.22 -7.04 -10.04
C LEU A 228 -13.87 -5.66 -10.23
N LEU A 229 -13.74 -4.77 -9.23
CA LEU A 229 -14.21 -3.37 -9.35
C LEU A 229 -13.51 -2.66 -10.51
N VAL A 230 -12.18 -2.75 -10.58
CA VAL A 230 -11.39 -2.11 -11.67
C VAL A 230 -11.79 -2.68 -13.03
N PHE A 231 -12.08 -3.98 -13.12
CA PHE A 231 -12.54 -4.61 -14.35
C PHE A 231 -13.86 -4.00 -14.86
N PHE A 232 -14.87 -3.86 -13.99
CA PHE A 232 -16.14 -3.23 -14.38
C PHE A 232 -15.99 -1.75 -14.73
N LEU A 233 -15.11 -1.03 -14.03
CA LEU A 233 -14.84 0.38 -14.30
C LEU A 233 -14.16 0.55 -15.67
N VAL A 234 -13.14 -0.24 -15.99
CA VAL A 234 -12.47 -0.20 -17.30
C VAL A 234 -13.44 -0.57 -18.44
N LEU A 235 -14.25 -1.62 -18.25
CA LEU A 235 -15.27 -2.00 -19.23
C LEU A 235 -16.26 -0.85 -19.48
N GLY A 236 -16.74 -0.21 -18.42
CA GLY A 236 -17.62 0.95 -18.51
C GLY A 236 -16.99 2.12 -19.26
N ILE A 237 -15.73 2.45 -18.96
CA ILE A 237 -14.99 3.52 -19.65
C ILE A 237 -14.92 3.26 -21.15
N VAL A 238 -14.57 2.05 -21.58
CA VAL A 238 -14.43 1.71 -23.00
C VAL A 238 -15.79 1.81 -23.73
N ILE A 239 -16.86 1.32 -23.09
CA ILE A 239 -18.22 1.37 -23.66
C ILE A 239 -18.68 2.82 -23.82
N PHE A 240 -18.64 3.63 -22.75
CA PHE A 240 -19.13 5.01 -22.81
C PHE A 240 -18.25 5.92 -23.67
N ALA A 241 -16.93 5.71 -23.70
CA ALA A 241 -16.04 6.42 -24.61
C ALA A 241 -16.38 6.16 -26.08
N SER A 242 -16.70 4.91 -26.43
CA SER A 242 -17.12 4.55 -27.78
C SER A 242 -18.49 5.15 -28.11
N LEU A 243 -19.46 5.06 -27.19
CA LEU A 243 -20.81 5.61 -27.37
C LEU A 243 -20.79 7.13 -27.57
N VAL A 244 -20.05 7.89 -26.75
CA VAL A 244 -20.00 9.35 -26.87
C VAL A 244 -19.29 9.77 -28.17
N TYR A 245 -18.24 9.05 -28.58
CA TYR A 245 -17.52 9.31 -29.81
C TYR A 245 -18.44 9.17 -31.03
N TYR A 246 -19.23 8.09 -31.09
CA TYR A 246 -20.20 7.93 -32.17
C TYR A 246 -21.39 8.90 -32.04
N ALA A 247 -21.85 9.19 -30.83
CA ALA A 247 -22.97 10.11 -30.62
C ALA A 247 -22.65 11.55 -31.09
N GLU A 248 -21.45 12.05 -30.79
CA GLU A 248 -21.00 13.38 -31.22
C GLU A 248 -20.71 13.46 -32.72
N ARG A 249 -20.51 12.33 -33.41
CA ARG A 249 -20.36 12.26 -34.87
C ARG A 249 -21.70 12.32 -35.63
N ILE A 250 -22.83 12.06 -34.96
CA ILE A 250 -24.15 12.02 -35.61
C ILE A 250 -24.61 13.43 -36.04
N GLN A 251 -24.24 14.47 -35.28
CA GLN A 251 -24.59 15.84 -35.59
C GLN A 251 -23.33 16.64 -35.95
N ALA A 252 -23.42 17.49 -36.98
CA ALA A 252 -22.31 18.36 -37.34
C ALA A 252 -22.12 19.42 -36.26
N ASN A 253 -21.03 19.32 -35.50
CA ASN A 253 -20.63 20.28 -34.48
C ASN A 253 -19.26 20.89 -34.84
N PRO A 254 -19.17 22.21 -35.06
CA PRO A 254 -17.90 22.89 -35.36
C PRO A 254 -16.85 22.77 -34.24
N ASN A 255 -17.30 22.62 -32.98
CA ASN A 255 -16.45 22.55 -31.79
C ASN A 255 -16.50 21.14 -31.17
N ASN A 256 -16.22 20.10 -31.95
CA ASN A 256 -16.20 18.72 -31.44
C ASN A 256 -14.87 18.40 -30.73
N ASP A 257 -14.95 18.14 -29.43
CA ASP A 257 -13.80 17.77 -28.60
C ASP A 257 -13.44 16.27 -28.74
N PHE A 258 -14.39 15.43 -29.20
CA PHE A 258 -14.25 13.99 -29.32
C PHE A 258 -13.72 13.58 -30.72
N THR A 259 -12.45 13.89 -30.99
CA THR A 259 -11.82 13.56 -32.29
C THR A 259 -11.40 12.09 -32.41
N SER A 260 -11.12 11.42 -31.29
CA SER A 260 -10.68 10.02 -31.24
C SER A 260 -11.22 9.30 -30.00
N ILE A 261 -11.36 7.97 -30.09
CA ILE A 261 -11.82 7.12 -28.97
C ILE A 261 -10.91 7.27 -27.74
N PRO A 262 -9.56 7.34 -27.85
CA PRO A 262 -8.69 7.56 -26.69
C PRO A 262 -8.95 8.86 -25.93
N LEU A 263 -9.34 9.94 -26.62
CA LEU A 263 -9.76 11.18 -25.95
C LEU A 263 -11.12 10.98 -25.24
N GLY A 264 -12.01 10.20 -25.84
CA GLY A 264 -13.24 9.75 -25.18
C GLY A 264 -12.99 8.91 -23.91
N LEU A 265 -11.89 8.13 -23.86
CA LEU A 265 -11.51 7.37 -22.64
C LEU A 265 -11.16 8.31 -21.48
N TRP A 266 -10.44 9.41 -21.75
CA TRP A 266 -10.15 10.44 -20.74
C TRP A 266 -11.45 11.05 -20.18
N TRP A 267 -12.35 11.47 -21.07
CA TRP A 267 -13.65 12.00 -20.67
C TRP A 267 -14.49 10.99 -19.87
N ALA A 268 -14.57 9.74 -20.34
CA ALA A 268 -15.34 8.69 -19.69
C ALA A 268 -14.76 8.32 -18.31
N LEU A 269 -13.43 8.30 -18.16
CA LEU A 269 -12.75 8.14 -16.88
C LEU A 269 -13.14 9.26 -15.90
N VAL A 270 -13.01 10.52 -16.31
CA VAL A 270 -13.31 11.71 -15.49
C VAL A 270 -14.80 11.79 -15.12
N THR A 271 -15.68 11.38 -16.02
CA THR A 271 -17.14 11.39 -15.83
C THR A 271 -17.62 10.24 -14.96
N MET A 272 -17.21 8.99 -15.22
CA MET A 272 -17.60 7.83 -14.41
C MET A 272 -17.07 7.91 -12.98
N THR A 273 -15.90 8.55 -12.77
CA THR A 273 -15.33 8.76 -11.43
C THR A 273 -15.91 9.98 -10.71
N THR A 274 -16.87 10.70 -11.31
CA THR A 274 -17.52 11.91 -10.75
C THR A 274 -16.56 13.06 -10.45
N VAL A 275 -15.43 13.14 -11.18
CA VAL A 275 -14.47 14.25 -11.08
C VAL A 275 -14.97 15.45 -11.87
N GLY A 276 -15.30 15.25 -13.14
CA GLY A 276 -15.94 16.28 -13.99
C GLY A 276 -15.14 17.57 -14.15
N TYR A 277 -13.92 17.52 -14.69
CA TYR A 277 -13.10 18.72 -14.93
C TYR A 277 -13.76 19.76 -15.84
N GLY A 278 -14.62 19.32 -16.77
CA GLY A 278 -15.33 20.21 -17.70
C GLY A 278 -14.47 20.69 -18.88
N ASP A 279 -13.28 20.11 -19.07
CA ASP A 279 -12.39 20.34 -20.21
C ASP A 279 -12.95 19.75 -21.52
N MET A 280 -13.70 18.66 -21.42
CA MET A 280 -14.42 18.03 -22.52
C MET A 280 -15.85 17.72 -22.10
N ALA A 281 -16.83 18.01 -22.97
CA ALA A 281 -18.23 17.68 -22.71
C ALA A 281 -18.99 17.45 -24.02
N PRO A 282 -19.92 16.46 -24.06
CA PRO A 282 -20.75 16.25 -25.24
C PRO A 282 -21.68 17.44 -25.44
N LYS A 283 -21.76 17.93 -26.68
CA LYS A 283 -22.56 19.11 -27.05
C LYS A 283 -23.79 18.72 -27.87
N THR A 284 -23.83 17.51 -28.41
CA THR A 284 -24.97 16.98 -29.15
C THR A 284 -26.03 16.42 -28.19
N TYR A 285 -27.30 16.47 -28.58
CA TYR A 285 -28.38 15.90 -27.75
C TYR A 285 -28.18 14.39 -27.46
N ALA A 286 -27.70 13.64 -28.46
CA ALA A 286 -27.38 12.21 -28.30
C ALA A 286 -26.19 12.01 -27.35
N GLY A 287 -25.14 12.82 -27.48
CA GLY A 287 -23.98 12.79 -26.59
C GLY A 287 -24.34 13.19 -25.16
N MET A 288 -25.20 14.18 -24.96
CA MET A 288 -25.69 14.59 -23.64
C MET A 288 -26.49 13.47 -22.96
N PHE A 289 -27.33 12.75 -23.70
CA PHE A 289 -28.04 11.58 -23.18
C PHE A 289 -27.06 10.46 -22.78
N VAL A 290 -26.06 10.17 -23.62
CA VAL A 290 -24.98 9.22 -23.28
C VAL A 290 -24.18 9.70 -22.07
N GLY A 291 -23.91 10.99 -21.95
CA GLY A 291 -23.24 11.62 -20.81
C GLY A 291 -24.02 11.46 -19.51
N ALA A 292 -25.34 11.67 -19.54
CA ALA A 292 -26.21 11.45 -18.40
C ALA A 292 -26.23 9.97 -17.96
N LEU A 293 -26.33 9.04 -18.92
CA LEU A 293 -26.23 7.61 -18.65
C LEU A 293 -24.86 7.20 -18.09
N CYS A 294 -23.78 7.78 -18.62
CA CYS A 294 -22.41 7.54 -18.17
C CYS A 294 -22.21 7.99 -16.71
N ALA A 295 -22.68 9.19 -16.36
CA ALA A 295 -22.61 9.70 -14.99
C ALA A 295 -23.41 8.83 -14.01
N LEU A 296 -24.64 8.44 -14.38
CA LEU A 296 -25.47 7.56 -13.55
C LEU A 296 -24.84 6.17 -13.39
N ALA A 297 -24.37 5.57 -14.48
CA ALA A 297 -23.70 4.27 -14.46
C ALA A 297 -22.42 4.31 -13.63
N GLY A 298 -21.59 5.37 -13.74
CA GLY A 298 -20.37 5.52 -12.95
C GLY A 298 -20.61 5.54 -11.45
N VAL A 299 -21.61 6.30 -11.00
CA VAL A 299 -22.02 6.33 -9.59
C VAL A 299 -22.46 4.94 -9.13
N LEU A 300 -23.28 4.23 -9.90
CA LEU A 300 -23.74 2.87 -9.56
C LEU A 300 -22.58 1.86 -9.56
N THR A 301 -21.68 1.91 -10.53
CA THR A 301 -20.51 1.02 -10.64
C THR A 301 -19.55 1.19 -9.46
N ILE A 302 -19.39 2.40 -8.93
CA ILE A 302 -18.55 2.64 -7.75
C ILE A 302 -19.31 2.32 -6.46
N ALA A 303 -20.60 2.71 -6.37
CA ALA A 303 -21.39 2.58 -5.15
C ALA A 303 -21.69 1.14 -4.73
N LEU A 304 -21.71 0.18 -5.66
CA LEU A 304 -22.01 -1.22 -5.35
C LEU A 304 -20.83 -2.00 -4.72
N PRO A 305 -19.62 -2.03 -5.31
CA PRO A 305 -18.49 -2.79 -4.75
C PRO A 305 -17.78 -2.06 -3.61
N VAL A 306 -17.78 -0.72 -3.55
CA VAL A 306 -17.04 0.01 -2.51
C VAL A 306 -17.52 -0.33 -1.09
N PRO A 307 -18.83 -0.38 -0.77
CA PRO A 307 -19.29 -0.79 0.55
C PRO A 307 -18.95 -2.24 0.90
N VAL A 308 -18.95 -3.15 -0.09
CA VAL A 308 -18.54 -4.55 0.11
C VAL A 308 -17.06 -4.60 0.49
N ILE A 309 -16.22 -3.88 -0.27
CA ILE A 309 -14.80 -3.74 0.01
C ILE A 309 -14.60 -3.12 1.41
N VAL A 310 -15.25 -2.01 1.73
CA VAL A 310 -15.14 -1.34 3.03
C VAL A 310 -15.57 -2.26 4.18
N SER A 311 -16.64 -3.04 4.01
CA SER A 311 -17.09 -4.03 4.99
C SER A 311 -16.02 -5.10 5.23
N ASN A 312 -15.41 -5.62 4.17
CA ASN A 312 -14.34 -6.61 4.27
C ASN A 312 -13.08 -6.02 4.90
N PHE A 313 -12.65 -4.82 4.47
CA PHE A 313 -11.56 -4.08 5.09
C PHE A 313 -11.81 -3.82 6.57
N ALA A 314 -13.03 -3.43 6.97
CA ALA A 314 -13.39 -3.18 8.37
C ALA A 314 -13.37 -4.47 9.21
N MET A 315 -13.84 -5.59 8.65
CA MET A 315 -13.77 -6.90 9.29
C MET A 315 -12.30 -7.32 9.50
N PHE A 316 -11.46 -7.29 8.47
CA PHE A 316 -10.03 -7.60 8.60
C PHE A 316 -9.30 -6.64 9.56
N TYR A 317 -9.58 -5.34 9.48
CA TYR A 317 -8.95 -4.33 10.33
C TYR A 317 -9.34 -4.50 11.80
N SER A 318 -10.62 -4.71 12.10
CA SER A 318 -11.10 -4.93 13.47
C SER A 318 -10.55 -6.22 14.07
N HIS A 319 -10.45 -7.32 13.30
CA HIS A 319 -9.82 -8.55 13.74
C HIS A 319 -8.32 -8.36 14.04
N THR A 320 -7.61 -7.63 13.18
CA THR A 320 -6.18 -7.33 13.38
C THR A 320 -5.98 -6.44 14.61
N GLN A 321 -6.84 -5.43 14.83
CA GLN A 321 -6.76 -4.52 15.97
C GLN A 321 -7.21 -5.18 17.29
N ALA A 322 -8.27 -5.98 17.27
CA ALA A 322 -8.75 -6.71 18.44
C ALA A 322 -7.70 -7.72 18.91
N ARG A 323 -7.08 -8.46 17.98
CA ARG A 323 -5.94 -9.33 18.31
C ARG A 323 -4.73 -8.54 18.83
N ALA A 324 -4.42 -7.36 18.28
CA ALA A 324 -3.34 -6.50 18.77
C ALA A 324 -3.55 -6.01 20.21
N LYS A 325 -4.82 -5.86 20.65
CA LYS A 325 -5.19 -5.43 22.01
C LYS A 325 -5.29 -6.58 23.03
N LEU A 326 -5.36 -7.84 22.59
CA LEU A 326 -5.46 -9.00 23.49
C LEU A 326 -4.12 -9.29 24.20
N PRO A 327 -4.12 -9.55 25.53
CA PRO A 327 -2.90 -9.89 26.27
C PRO A 327 -2.31 -11.22 25.79
N LYS A 328 -0.99 -11.20 25.52
CA LYS A 328 -0.19 -12.22 24.80
C LYS A 328 -0.39 -13.67 25.28
N LYS A 329 -0.63 -13.90 26.57
CA LYS A 329 -0.74 -15.23 27.19
C LYS A 329 -2.03 -16.01 26.85
N ARG A 330 -3.06 -15.35 26.28
CA ARG A 330 -4.38 -15.95 26.01
C ARG A 330 -4.67 -16.17 24.51
N ARG A 331 -3.64 -16.10 23.66
CA ARG A 331 -3.75 -16.29 22.19
C ARG A 331 -3.74 -17.76 21.74
N ARG A 332 -3.34 -18.72 22.58
CA ARG A 332 -3.55 -20.15 22.25
C ARG A 332 -5.04 -20.45 22.31
N VAL A 333 -5.66 -20.54 21.14
CA VAL A 333 -6.91 -21.28 20.99
C VAL A 333 -6.53 -22.73 21.24
N LEU A 334 -6.82 -23.23 22.45
CA LEU A 334 -6.84 -24.68 22.67
C LEU A 334 -7.81 -25.25 21.61
N PRO A 335 -7.41 -26.26 20.82
CA PRO A 335 -8.38 -26.98 20.02
C PRO A 335 -9.53 -27.36 20.96
N VAL A 336 -10.75 -26.94 20.62
CA VAL A 336 -11.92 -27.45 21.33
C VAL A 336 -11.99 -28.93 20.94
N GLU A 337 -11.38 -29.77 21.76
CA GLU A 337 -11.54 -31.21 21.70
C GLU A 337 -13.04 -31.45 21.81
N GLN A 338 -13.70 -31.80 20.71
CA GLN A 338 -15.09 -32.21 20.75
C GLN A 338 -15.14 -33.39 21.71
N PRO A 339 -15.95 -33.36 22.79
CA PRO A 339 -16.05 -34.51 23.66
C PRO A 339 -16.57 -35.67 22.81
N ARG A 340 -15.68 -36.65 22.55
CA ARG A 340 -16.07 -37.93 21.94
C ARG A 340 -17.17 -38.49 22.82
N GLY A 341 -18.39 -38.54 22.29
CA GLY A 341 -19.50 -39.20 22.95
C GLY A 341 -19.07 -40.62 23.32
N LEU A 342 -19.02 -40.90 24.63
CA LEU A 342 -18.73 -42.22 25.16
C LEU A 342 -19.81 -43.18 24.65
N ARG A 343 -19.48 -43.90 23.57
CA ARG A 343 -20.28 -45.01 23.05
C ARG A 343 -20.20 -46.13 24.08
N GLY A 344 -21.30 -46.35 24.78
CA GLY A 344 -21.41 -47.24 25.93
C GLY A 344 -20.88 -48.65 25.67
N ARG A 345 -19.99 -49.11 26.52
CA ARG A 345 -19.72 -50.54 26.75
C ARG A 345 -20.63 -50.97 27.89
N GLY A 346 -21.62 -51.80 27.55
CA GLY A 346 -22.56 -52.36 28.50
C GLY A 346 -21.90 -53.32 29.48
N LEU A 347 -22.40 -53.32 30.71
CA LEU A 347 -22.35 -54.40 31.69
C LEU A 347 -23.63 -54.29 32.58
N PRO A 348 -24.12 -55.39 33.15
CA PRO A 348 -25.53 -55.55 33.52
C PRO A 348 -25.85 -55.09 34.96
N VAL A 349 -27.09 -54.63 35.14
CA VAL A 349 -27.69 -54.20 36.42
C VAL A 349 -28.39 -55.39 37.09
N PRO A 350 -28.35 -55.50 38.43
CA PRO A 350 -29.42 -56.15 39.17
C PRO A 350 -30.11 -55.20 40.16
N GLY A 351 -31.42 -55.01 39.96
CA GLY A 351 -32.46 -55.00 41.01
C GLY A 351 -32.62 -53.79 41.94
N GLY A 352 -33.86 -53.28 42.02
CA GLY A 352 -34.41 -52.64 43.22
C GLY A 352 -35.02 -51.25 43.00
N GLY A 353 -36.35 -51.17 42.94
CA GLY A 353 -37.09 -49.94 42.63
C GLY A 353 -37.18 -48.89 43.74
N GLY A 354 -37.83 -47.76 43.40
CA GLY A 354 -38.15 -46.71 44.37
C GLY A 354 -38.28 -45.31 43.78
N ASP A 355 -39.38 -45.09 43.06
CA ASP A 355 -40.22 -43.88 43.05
C ASP A 355 -39.74 -42.60 43.79
N ARG A 356 -39.64 -41.46 43.07
CA ARG A 356 -40.34 -40.16 43.33
C ARG A 356 -39.57 -38.87 42.93
N ARG A 357 -40.32 -38.04 42.18
CA ARG A 357 -40.46 -36.57 42.22
C ARG A 357 -39.37 -35.64 41.68
N MET A 358 -39.72 -35.01 40.56
CA MET A 358 -39.86 -33.54 40.33
C MET A 358 -39.05 -32.60 41.23
N ASN A 359 -38.31 -31.68 40.61
CA ASN A 359 -38.76 -30.29 40.52
C ASN A 359 -38.02 -29.45 39.47
N ALA A 360 -38.82 -28.61 38.81
CA ALA A 360 -38.42 -27.53 37.93
C ALA A 360 -37.80 -26.34 38.69
N LEU A 361 -37.36 -25.34 37.90
CA LEU A 361 -36.88 -23.97 38.18
C LEU A 361 -35.41 -23.83 37.75
N LYS A 362 -34.99 -22.87 36.90
CA LYS A 362 -35.60 -21.61 36.48
C LYS A 362 -34.87 -21.16 35.20
N GLN A 363 -35.62 -20.73 34.17
CA GLN A 363 -35.09 -19.99 33.04
C GLN A 363 -34.51 -18.66 33.53
N ASN A 364 -33.29 -18.33 33.10
CA ASN A 364 -32.82 -16.95 33.04
C ASN A 364 -32.45 -16.65 31.59
N HIS A 365 -33.23 -15.76 30.98
CA HIS A 365 -32.95 -15.09 29.72
C HIS A 365 -31.69 -14.22 29.87
N PRO A 366 -30.74 -14.19 28.91
CA PRO A 366 -29.79 -13.09 28.82
C PRO A 366 -30.51 -11.85 28.29
N GLN A 367 -30.47 -10.79 29.09
CA GLN A 367 -30.88 -9.44 28.73
C GLN A 367 -30.15 -8.97 27.45
N GLU A 368 -30.92 -8.34 26.55
CA GLU A 368 -30.39 -7.56 25.43
C GLU A 368 -29.37 -6.53 25.93
N ILE A 369 -28.13 -6.66 25.47
CA ILE A 369 -27.13 -5.62 25.60
C ILE A 369 -27.38 -4.60 24.50
N ALA A 370 -27.79 -3.41 24.94
CA ALA A 370 -28.08 -2.25 24.12
C ALA A 370 -26.96 -1.93 23.12
N THR A 371 -27.37 -1.72 21.87
CA THR A 371 -26.57 -1.14 20.80
C THR A 371 -26.25 0.33 21.11
N PRO A 372 -24.99 0.80 21.04
CA PRO A 372 -24.73 2.22 21.11
C PRO A 372 -24.92 2.88 19.74
N LYS A 373 -25.54 4.06 19.80
CA LYS A 373 -25.92 4.99 18.75
C LYS A 373 -24.75 5.47 17.86
N LEU A 374 -24.17 4.60 17.03
CA LEU A 374 -23.17 4.99 16.00
C LEU A 374 -23.76 5.08 14.58
N ALA A 375 -24.94 4.50 14.35
CA ALA A 375 -25.58 4.46 13.03
C ALA A 375 -26.15 5.82 12.57
N TYR A 376 -26.47 6.74 13.50
CA TYR A 376 -27.03 8.05 13.16
C TYR A 376 -25.99 9.12 12.77
N HIS A 377 -24.70 8.90 13.09
CA HIS A 377 -23.64 9.83 12.74
C HIS A 377 -22.99 9.56 11.37
N MET A 378 -23.10 8.34 10.82
CA MET A 378 -22.60 8.02 9.47
C MET A 378 -23.55 8.47 8.36
N THR A 379 -24.86 8.48 8.59
CA THR A 379 -25.85 8.99 7.62
C THR A 379 -25.80 10.51 7.49
N THR A 380 -25.45 11.25 8.56
CA THR A 380 -25.22 12.70 8.49
C THR A 380 -23.92 13.05 7.78
N LEU A 381 -22.85 12.25 7.93
CA LEU A 381 -21.56 12.48 7.26
C LEU A 381 -21.62 12.21 5.74
N LEU A 382 -22.37 11.20 5.31
CA LEU A 382 -22.64 10.93 3.89
C LEU A 382 -23.52 12.02 3.25
N ALA A 383 -24.47 12.61 3.99
CA ALA A 383 -25.27 13.73 3.52
C ALA A 383 -24.45 15.03 3.39
N THR A 384 -23.53 15.31 4.32
CA THR A 384 -22.64 16.49 4.22
C THR A 384 -21.58 16.36 3.13
N CYS A 385 -21.09 15.16 2.81
CA CYS A 385 -20.20 14.96 1.65
C CYS A 385 -20.93 15.12 0.30
N CYS A 386 -22.24 14.87 0.25
CA CYS A 386 -23.05 15.12 -0.95
C CYS A 386 -23.36 16.61 -1.13
N LEU A 387 -23.50 17.38 -0.03
CA LEU A 387 -23.78 18.82 -0.09
C LEU A 387 -22.55 19.68 -0.47
N ILE A 388 -21.33 19.23 -0.15
CA ILE A 388 -20.09 19.98 -0.43
C ILE A 388 -19.62 19.86 -1.91
N LYS A 389 -20.28 19.03 -2.72
CA LYS A 389 -20.07 18.96 -4.19
C LYS A 389 -21.10 19.74 -5.01
N LEU A 390 -22.03 20.46 -4.36
CA LEU A 390 -23.10 21.24 -5.00
C LEU A 390 -23.07 22.74 -4.66
N LEU A 391 -21.96 23.21 -4.08
CA LEU A 391 -21.51 24.60 -4.02
C LEU A 391 -20.14 24.66 -4.70
#